data_AF-A0A520PZS8-F1
#
_entry.id   AF-A0A520PZS8-F1
#
_cell.length_a   1.000
_cell.length_b   1.000
_cell.length_c   1.000
_cell.angle_alpha   90.00
_cell.angle_beta   90.00
_cell.angle_gamma   90.00
#
_symmetry.space_group_name_H-M   'P 1'
#
loop_
_entity.id
_entity.type
_entity.pdbx_description
1 polymer ?
#
loop_
_entity_poly.entity_id
_entity_poly.type
_entity_poly.pdbx_seq_one_letter_code
_entity_poly.pdbx_strand_id
1 'polypeptide(L)'
;MRCCLLLLLLPGLLAGCDDLGGYATRPGEAYVGSVVGVEDPPVLRRGFAAETRLSMTFDPQRADSTATPPGTVTTSDGSLTDVVLEPIAPLTHDALSDYEIPSGSRVRNYMFVLRPTEGPLAGREPMAFVSLMRDGRVEVRVIAGTGSRDGDYFGLWRLTLEEI
;
A
#
# COMPACT_ATOMS: atom_id res chain seq x y z
N MET A 1 -44.68 2.83 47.30
CA MET A 1 -44.87 4.07 46.50
C MET A 1 -43.59 4.35 45.72
N ARG A 2 -43.72 4.50 44.40
CA ARG A 2 -42.75 5.06 43.41
C ARG A 2 -41.48 4.22 43.18
N CYS A 3 -41.33 3.44 42.09
CA CYS A 3 -41.41 3.73 40.64
C CYS A 3 -40.16 4.42 40.07
N CYS A 4 -39.79 4.01 38.86
CA CYS A 4 -38.61 4.30 37.99
C CYS A 4 -37.44 3.35 38.23
N LEU A 5 -37.32 2.19 37.56
CA LEU A 5 -37.30 1.95 36.11
C LEU A 5 -36.49 3.01 35.34
N LEU A 6 -35.22 2.73 35.13
CA LEU A 6 -34.45 3.21 33.98
C LEU A 6 -33.52 2.07 33.52
N LEU A 7 -34.12 1.08 32.83
CA LEU A 7 -33.46 0.55 31.64
C LEU A 7 -33.42 1.70 30.63
N LEU A 8 -32.28 1.96 30.01
CA LEU A 8 -32.15 2.14 28.55
C LEU A 8 -30.78 2.74 28.18
N LEU A 9 -30.16 2.06 27.20
CA LEU A 9 -29.22 2.58 26.19
C LEU A 9 -27.71 2.53 26.50
N LEU A 10 -27.12 1.35 26.31
CA LEU A 10 -25.79 1.23 25.68
C LEU A 10 -25.93 0.57 24.29
N PRO A 11 -26.39 1.27 23.23
CA PRO A 11 -26.10 0.86 21.87
C PRO A 11 -24.87 1.64 21.39
N GLY A 12 -23.80 0.96 21.00
CA GLY A 12 -22.78 1.58 20.13
C GLY A 12 -21.33 1.54 20.59
N LEU A 13 -20.87 0.49 21.29
CA LEU A 13 -19.44 0.16 21.32
C LEU A 13 -18.99 -0.65 20.08
N LEU A 14 -19.67 -0.47 18.94
CA LEU A 14 -19.36 -1.08 17.65
C LEU A 14 -19.07 0.01 16.62
N ALA A 15 -17.96 0.72 16.78
CA ALA A 15 -17.37 1.56 15.73
C ALA A 15 -15.89 1.80 16.11
N GLY A 16 -14.89 1.30 15.41
CA GLY A 16 -14.92 0.55 14.17
C GLY A 16 -13.78 -0.45 14.13
N CYS A 17 -14.10 -1.71 13.81
CA CYS A 17 -13.24 -2.39 12.86
C CYS A 17 -13.39 -1.58 11.58
N ASP A 18 -12.35 -0.83 11.19
CA ASP A 18 -12.28 -0.34 9.83
C ASP A 18 -12.39 -1.57 8.93
N ASP A 19 -13.52 -1.74 8.25
CA ASP A 19 -13.72 -2.84 7.32
C ASP A 19 -12.88 -2.55 6.07
N LEU A 20 -11.58 -2.85 6.19
CA LEU A 20 -10.64 -2.77 5.09
C LEU A 20 -10.79 -3.94 4.13
N GLY A 21 -11.68 -4.91 4.42
CA GLY A 21 -11.93 -6.06 3.54
C GLY A 21 -12.38 -5.65 2.13
N GLY A 22 -12.98 -4.46 1.97
CA GLY A 22 -13.32 -3.90 0.67
C GLY A 22 -12.12 -3.59 -0.25
N TYR A 23 -10.90 -3.57 0.27
CA TYR A 23 -9.66 -3.38 -0.50
C TYR A 23 -8.92 -4.70 -0.80
N ALA A 24 -9.47 -5.84 -0.39
CA ALA A 24 -8.85 -7.14 -0.67
C ALA A 24 -9.07 -7.54 -2.14
N THR A 25 -8.01 -7.89 -2.85
CA THR A 25 -8.08 -8.45 -4.22
C THR A 25 -8.52 -9.92 -4.20
N ARG A 26 -9.41 -10.30 -5.11
CA ARG A 26 -9.81 -11.70 -5.36
C ARG A 26 -8.91 -12.38 -6.40
N PRO A 27 -9.00 -13.72 -6.56
CA PRO A 27 -8.38 -14.39 -7.69
C PRO A 27 -8.84 -13.78 -9.02
N GLY A 28 -7.88 -13.40 -9.87
CA GLY A 28 -8.17 -12.70 -11.13
C GLY A 28 -8.38 -11.18 -11.00
N GLU A 29 -8.17 -10.60 -9.81
CA GLU A 29 -8.18 -9.15 -9.61
C GLU A 29 -6.79 -8.63 -9.26
N ALA A 30 -6.47 -7.41 -9.71
CA ALA A 30 -5.31 -6.65 -9.25
C ALA A 30 -5.58 -5.15 -9.27
N TYR A 31 -4.88 -4.43 -8.40
CA TYR A 31 -4.77 -2.98 -8.48
C TYR A 31 -3.74 -2.60 -9.54
N VAL A 32 -4.16 -1.90 -10.60
CA VAL A 32 -3.31 -1.54 -11.73
C VAL A 32 -3.32 -0.03 -11.95
N GLY A 33 -2.18 0.54 -12.35
CA GLY A 33 -2.08 1.96 -12.72
C GLY A 33 -0.72 2.34 -13.27
N SER A 34 -0.65 3.51 -13.91
CA SER A 34 0.61 4.07 -14.43
C SER A 34 1.32 4.91 -13.38
N VAL A 35 2.65 5.01 -13.51
CA VAL A 35 3.47 5.87 -12.66
C VAL A 35 3.08 7.34 -12.88
N VAL A 36 3.03 8.10 -11.79
CA VAL A 36 2.86 9.55 -11.78
C VAL A 36 4.19 10.20 -12.16
N GLY A 37 4.16 11.40 -12.73
CA GLY A 37 5.38 12.11 -13.12
C GLY A 37 5.72 11.95 -14.60
N VAL A 38 4.72 12.00 -15.48
CA VAL A 38 4.91 11.89 -16.94
C VAL A 38 5.48 13.17 -17.56
N GLU A 39 5.46 14.27 -16.81
CA GLU A 39 6.05 15.55 -17.21
C GLU A 39 7.59 15.48 -17.35
N ASP A 40 8.15 16.45 -18.09
CA ASP A 40 9.58 16.62 -18.29
C ASP A 40 10.03 18.03 -17.83
N PRO A 41 10.90 18.16 -16.80
CA PRO A 41 11.50 17.09 -16.01
C PRO A 41 10.52 16.50 -14.98
N PRO A 42 10.60 15.18 -14.70
CA PRO A 42 9.70 14.54 -13.74
C PRO A 42 10.02 14.95 -12.29
N VAL A 43 9.00 15.32 -11.52
CA VAL A 43 9.18 15.68 -10.10
C VAL A 43 8.99 14.47 -9.18
N LEU A 44 8.02 13.61 -9.50
CA LEU A 44 7.59 12.48 -8.65
C LEU A 44 7.98 11.11 -9.24
N ARG A 45 8.98 11.08 -10.12
CA ARG A 45 9.48 9.85 -10.74
C ARG A 45 10.99 9.92 -10.96
N ARG A 46 11.69 8.87 -10.54
CA ARG A 46 13.12 8.65 -10.76
C ARG A 46 13.39 7.16 -10.90
N GLY A 47 14.24 6.77 -11.85
CA GLY A 47 14.60 5.36 -12.09
C GLY A 47 13.57 4.55 -12.87
N PHE A 48 12.28 4.95 -12.88
CA PHE A 48 11.22 4.34 -13.67
C PHE A 48 10.93 5.12 -14.96
N ALA A 49 10.56 4.42 -16.03
CA ALA A 49 10.11 5.03 -17.29
C ALA A 49 8.73 5.69 -17.12
N ALA A 50 8.39 6.69 -17.96
CA ALA A 50 7.15 7.49 -17.82
C ALA A 50 5.86 6.67 -17.90
N GLU A 51 5.88 5.53 -18.59
CA GLU A 51 4.72 4.66 -18.79
C GLU A 51 4.80 3.37 -17.97
N THR A 52 5.72 3.27 -17.00
CA THR A 52 5.83 2.08 -16.15
C THR A 52 4.51 1.89 -15.39
N ARG A 53 3.81 0.80 -15.69
CA ARG A 53 2.63 0.36 -14.95
C ARG A 53 3.05 -0.49 -13.77
N LEU A 54 2.30 -0.41 -12.69
CA LEU A 54 2.41 -1.28 -11.53
C LEU A 54 1.09 -2.06 -11.39
N SER A 55 1.21 -3.37 -11.19
CA SER A 55 0.13 -4.28 -10.82
C SER A 55 0.40 -4.78 -9.41
N MET A 56 -0.63 -4.81 -8.56
CA MET A 56 -0.53 -5.22 -7.17
C MET A 56 -1.71 -6.10 -6.76
N THR A 57 -1.42 -7.25 -6.16
CA THR A 57 -2.41 -7.97 -5.34
C THR A 57 -2.26 -7.53 -3.89
N PHE A 58 -3.36 -7.47 -3.14
CA PHE A 58 -3.31 -7.02 -1.75
C PHE A 58 -4.48 -7.51 -0.91
N ASP A 59 -4.20 -7.96 0.31
CA ASP A 59 -5.17 -8.28 1.36
C ASP A 59 -4.77 -7.54 2.65
N PRO A 60 -5.48 -6.45 3.02
CA PRO A 60 -5.18 -5.67 4.21
C PRO A 60 -5.36 -6.46 5.52
N GLN A 61 -6.13 -7.55 5.52
CA GLN A 61 -6.29 -8.39 6.70
C GLN A 61 -5.03 -9.22 7.01
N ARG A 62 -4.10 -9.27 6.06
CA ARG A 62 -2.81 -9.97 6.17
C ARG A 62 -1.61 -9.02 6.22
N ALA A 63 -1.85 -7.71 6.32
CA ALA A 63 -0.79 -6.71 6.25
C ALA A 63 0.29 -6.87 7.34
N ASP A 64 -0.05 -7.47 8.47
CA ASP A 64 0.89 -7.76 9.58
C ASP A 64 1.32 -9.24 9.64
N SER A 65 0.87 -10.08 8.70
CA SER A 65 1.12 -11.53 8.73
C SER A 65 2.46 -11.89 8.10
N THR A 66 3.36 -12.48 8.88
CA THR A 66 4.63 -13.04 8.37
C THR A 66 4.48 -14.48 7.84
N ALA A 67 3.34 -15.14 8.09
CA ALA A 67 3.10 -16.53 7.66
C ALA A 67 2.51 -16.61 6.25
N THR A 68 1.61 -15.68 5.94
CA THR A 68 0.96 -15.54 4.63
C THR A 68 1.09 -14.10 4.19
N PRO A 69 1.83 -13.81 3.10
CA PRO A 69 2.05 -12.45 2.68
C PRO A 69 0.74 -11.73 2.29
N PRO A 70 0.68 -10.40 2.45
CA PRO A 70 -0.48 -9.60 2.08
C PRO A 70 -0.66 -9.47 0.58
N GLY A 71 0.38 -9.64 -0.23
CA GLY A 71 0.28 -9.58 -1.68
C GLY A 71 1.62 -9.37 -2.37
N THR A 72 1.57 -9.13 -3.67
CA THR A 72 2.75 -8.96 -4.52
C THR A 72 2.63 -7.74 -5.42
N VAL A 73 3.77 -7.24 -5.89
CA VAL A 73 3.88 -6.14 -6.86
C VAL A 73 4.68 -6.55 -8.08
N THR A 74 4.22 -6.12 -9.25
CA THR A 74 4.90 -6.31 -10.54
C THR A 74 4.89 -5.00 -11.32
N THR A 75 6.01 -4.62 -11.93
CA THR A 75 6.08 -3.49 -12.85
C THR A 75 6.22 -3.95 -14.30
N SER A 76 5.61 -3.21 -15.23
CA SER A 76 5.64 -3.56 -16.66
C SER A 76 7.03 -3.47 -17.30
N ASP A 77 7.98 -2.79 -16.64
CA ASP A 77 9.36 -2.67 -17.08
C ASP A 77 10.30 -3.74 -16.48
N GLY A 78 9.77 -4.66 -15.67
CA GLY A 78 10.55 -5.73 -15.03
C GLY A 78 11.45 -5.27 -13.87
N SER A 79 11.30 -4.02 -13.40
CA SER A 79 12.00 -3.55 -12.19
C SER A 79 11.59 -4.32 -10.94
N LEU A 80 10.32 -4.76 -10.90
CA LEU A 80 9.75 -5.64 -9.89
C LEU A 80 8.97 -6.73 -10.62
N THR A 81 9.23 -8.00 -10.30
CA THR A 81 8.53 -9.15 -10.90
C THR A 81 8.04 -10.06 -9.77
N ASP A 82 6.73 -10.07 -9.55
CA ASP A 82 6.05 -10.84 -8.48
C ASP A 82 6.71 -10.70 -7.10
N VAL A 83 7.09 -9.47 -6.74
CA VAL A 83 7.82 -9.20 -5.51
C VAL A 83 6.84 -9.08 -4.35
N VAL A 84 7.08 -9.85 -3.29
CA VAL A 84 6.24 -9.87 -2.09
C VAL A 84 6.30 -8.54 -1.35
N LEU A 85 5.13 -8.07 -0.89
CA LEU A 85 5.00 -6.99 0.10
C LEU A 85 5.31 -7.56 1.50
N GLU A 86 6.57 -7.52 1.93
CA GLU A 86 6.99 -8.13 3.20
C GLU A 86 6.67 -7.20 4.39
N PRO A 87 5.86 -7.64 5.37
CA PRO A 87 5.63 -6.86 6.58
C PRO A 87 6.91 -6.67 7.39
N ILE A 88 7.08 -5.47 7.94
CA ILE A 88 8.21 -5.15 8.81
C ILE A 88 7.80 -5.49 10.24
N ALA A 89 8.12 -6.71 10.69
CA ALA A 89 7.60 -7.28 11.94
C ALA A 89 7.72 -6.36 13.18
N PRO A 90 8.81 -5.60 13.41
CA PRO A 90 8.86 -4.66 14.51
C PRO A 90 7.79 -3.54 14.46
N LEU A 91 7.29 -3.17 13.28
CA LEU A 91 6.35 -2.05 13.12
C LEU A 91 4.93 -2.38 13.56
N THR A 92 4.50 -3.65 13.51
CA THR A 92 3.13 -4.07 13.85
C THR A 92 2.67 -3.65 15.27
N HIS A 93 3.62 -3.37 16.16
CA HIS A 93 3.36 -2.91 17.53
C HIS A 93 4.08 -1.61 17.89
N ASP A 94 4.53 -0.85 16.88
CA ASP A 94 5.29 0.38 17.05
C ASP A 94 4.49 1.62 16.58
N ALA A 95 4.79 2.79 17.13
CA ALA A 95 4.15 4.05 16.77
C ALA A 95 4.31 4.41 15.28
N LEU A 96 5.33 3.89 14.59
CA LEU A 96 5.48 4.09 13.15
C LEU A 96 4.37 3.40 12.34
N SER A 97 3.65 2.42 12.90
CA SER A 97 2.44 1.87 12.27
C SER A 97 1.26 2.84 12.21
N ASP A 98 1.27 3.87 13.07
CA ASP A 98 0.29 4.96 13.06
C ASP A 98 0.72 6.10 12.12
N TYR A 99 1.74 5.88 11.29
CA TYR A 99 2.20 6.89 10.34
C TYR A 99 1.09 7.27 9.35
N GLU A 100 0.74 8.55 9.36
CA GLU A 100 -0.24 9.12 8.44
C GLU A 100 0.42 10.07 7.45
N ILE A 101 0.23 9.82 6.14
CA ILE A 101 0.55 10.80 5.11
C ILE A 101 -0.58 11.82 5.03
N PRO A 102 -0.33 13.11 5.35
CA PRO A 102 -1.38 14.12 5.40
C PRO A 102 -2.12 14.26 4.07
N SER A 103 -3.37 13.86 4.06
CA SER A 103 -4.45 14.33 3.18
C SER A 103 -5.67 13.52 3.60
N GLY A 104 -6.76 14.16 4.05
CA GLY A 104 -7.90 13.48 4.66
C GLY A 104 -8.66 12.47 3.79
N SER A 105 -8.16 12.16 2.59
CA SER A 105 -8.64 11.12 1.69
C SER A 105 -8.04 9.73 1.95
N ARG A 106 -6.98 9.59 2.74
CA ARG A 106 -6.39 8.28 3.08
C ARG A 106 -7.13 7.64 4.26
N VAL A 107 -7.35 6.33 4.16
CA VAL A 107 -8.00 5.51 5.20
C VAL A 107 -6.95 4.83 6.05
N ARG A 108 -5.93 4.22 5.43
CA ARG A 108 -4.86 3.49 6.11
C ARG A 108 -3.58 3.53 5.27
N ASN A 109 -2.43 3.57 5.93
CA ASN A 109 -1.11 3.41 5.29
C ASN A 109 -0.44 2.14 5.82
N TYR A 110 0.32 1.49 4.95
CA TYR A 110 1.15 0.34 5.28
C TYR A 110 2.56 0.59 4.77
N MET A 111 3.53 0.01 5.48
CA MET A 111 4.95 0.04 5.13
C MET A 111 5.45 -1.40 4.98
N PHE A 112 6.04 -1.68 3.82
CA PHE A 112 6.57 -2.98 3.48
C PHE A 112 8.02 -2.86 3.00
N VAL A 113 8.77 -3.95 3.12
CA VAL A 113 10.02 -4.14 2.41
C VAL A 113 9.76 -4.99 1.17
N LEU A 114 10.41 -4.66 0.07
CA LEU A 114 10.44 -5.46 -1.14
C LEU A 114 11.82 -6.12 -1.26
N ARG A 115 11.87 -7.39 -1.63
CA ARG A 115 13.13 -8.13 -1.89
C ARG A 115 13.18 -8.66 -3.32
N PRO A 116 13.26 -7.79 -4.34
CA PRO A 116 13.46 -8.25 -5.71
C PRO A 116 14.78 -9.03 -5.80
N THR A 117 14.73 -10.18 -6.47
CA THR A 117 15.90 -11.04 -6.75
C THR A 117 16.47 -10.81 -8.15
N GLU A 118 15.73 -10.09 -9.01
CA GLU A 118 16.06 -9.83 -10.41
C GLU A 118 15.84 -8.35 -10.75
N GLY A 119 16.32 -7.95 -11.94
CA GLY A 119 16.15 -6.59 -12.44
C GLY A 119 17.05 -5.55 -11.75
N PRO A 120 16.88 -4.26 -12.08
CA PRO A 120 17.72 -3.17 -11.58
C PRO A 120 17.58 -2.88 -10.08
N LEU A 121 16.53 -3.41 -9.43
CA LEU A 121 16.32 -3.27 -7.99
C LEU A 121 16.87 -4.44 -7.18
N ALA A 122 17.41 -5.49 -7.82
CA ALA A 122 17.93 -6.67 -7.15
C ALA A 122 18.94 -6.31 -6.04
N GLY A 123 18.69 -6.83 -4.83
CA GLY A 123 19.56 -6.61 -3.66
C GLY A 123 19.49 -5.23 -3.03
N ARG A 124 18.55 -4.35 -3.44
CA ARG A 124 18.44 -2.97 -2.94
C ARG A 124 17.40 -2.74 -1.84
N GLU A 125 16.68 -3.80 -1.47
CA GLU A 125 15.62 -3.79 -0.44
C GLU A 125 14.71 -2.54 -0.48
N PRO A 126 14.01 -2.24 -1.59
CA PRO A 126 13.15 -1.06 -1.67
C PRO A 126 12.08 -1.05 -0.58
N MET A 127 11.75 0.13 -0.06
CA MET A 127 10.58 0.32 0.79
C MET A 127 9.35 0.60 -0.08
N ALA A 128 8.24 -0.05 0.24
CA ALA A 128 6.94 0.20 -0.36
C ALA A 128 5.97 0.80 0.66
N PHE A 129 5.32 1.89 0.29
CA PHE A 129 4.23 2.50 1.07
C PHE A 129 2.93 2.29 0.31
N VAL A 130 1.97 1.60 0.93
CA VAL A 130 0.65 1.32 0.35
C VAL A 130 -0.38 2.14 1.11
N SER A 131 -1.06 3.06 0.42
CA SER A 131 -2.09 3.93 1.00
C SER A 131 -3.46 3.55 0.43
N LEU A 132 -4.37 3.13 1.29
CA LEU A 132 -5.77 2.88 0.93
C LEU A 132 -6.51 4.22 0.88
N MET A 133 -7.17 4.52 -0.23
CA MET A 133 -7.86 5.79 -0.46
C MET A 133 -9.36 5.62 -0.26
N ARG A 134 -10.04 6.60 0.34
CA ARG A 134 -11.48 6.58 0.65
C ARG A 134 -12.40 6.36 -0.56
N ASP A 135 -11.90 6.62 -1.77
CA ASP A 135 -12.63 6.39 -3.03
C ASP A 135 -12.39 5.00 -3.64
N GLY A 136 -11.78 4.08 -2.88
CA GLY A 136 -11.52 2.70 -3.30
C GLY A 136 -10.22 2.52 -4.09
N ARG A 137 -9.51 3.60 -4.42
CA ARG A 137 -8.19 3.52 -5.06
C ARG A 137 -7.09 3.15 -4.07
N VAL A 138 -5.93 2.79 -4.61
CA VAL A 138 -4.72 2.58 -3.83
C VAL A 138 -3.59 3.45 -4.37
N GLU A 139 -2.82 4.10 -3.50
CA GLU A 139 -1.55 4.73 -3.86
C GLU A 139 -0.39 3.82 -3.42
N VAL A 140 0.57 3.60 -4.31
CA VAL A 140 1.81 2.88 -3.99
C VAL A 140 3.00 3.80 -4.22
N ARG A 141 3.87 3.91 -3.22
CA ARG A 141 5.19 4.56 -3.37
C ARG A 141 6.28 3.52 -3.21
N VAL A 142 7.24 3.49 -4.13
CA VAL A 142 8.43 2.65 -4.02
C VAL A 142 9.66 3.54 -3.94
N ILE A 143 10.50 3.29 -2.95
CA ILE A 143 11.72 4.05 -2.69
C ILE A 143 12.90 3.07 -2.57
N ALA A 144 13.91 3.23 -3.42
CA ALA A 144 15.18 2.55 -3.27
C ALA A 144 16.33 3.57 -3.35
N GLY A 145 17.06 3.72 -2.24
CA GLY A 145 18.03 4.81 -2.07
C GLY A 145 17.39 6.09 -1.53
N THR A 146 18.03 7.23 -1.81
CA THR A 146 17.65 8.53 -1.21
C THR A 146 16.75 9.38 -2.11
N GLY A 147 16.54 8.96 -3.36
CA GLY A 147 15.84 9.73 -4.40
C GLY A 147 16.61 10.95 -4.93
N SER A 148 17.88 11.12 -4.55
CA SER A 148 18.67 12.34 -4.84
C SER A 148 19.79 12.13 -5.87
N ARG A 149 20.14 10.89 -6.17
CA ARG A 149 21.27 10.54 -7.04
C ARG A 149 20.82 9.79 -8.29
N ASP A 150 21.69 9.77 -9.29
CA ASP A 150 21.51 8.87 -10.42
C ASP A 150 21.60 7.41 -9.94
N GLY A 151 20.68 6.58 -10.43
CA GLY A 151 20.50 5.21 -9.95
C GLY A 151 19.61 5.08 -8.71
N ASP A 152 19.14 6.16 -8.05
CA ASP A 152 18.06 6.04 -7.06
C ASP A 152 16.70 5.80 -7.73
N TYR A 153 15.81 5.09 -7.05
CA TYR A 153 14.46 4.84 -7.53
C TYR A 153 13.44 5.51 -6.62
N PHE A 154 12.54 6.26 -7.25
CA PHE A 154 11.33 6.79 -6.63
C PHE A 154 10.19 6.69 -7.64
N GLY A 155 9.12 5.99 -7.27
CA GLY A 155 7.93 5.92 -8.08
C GLY A 155 6.68 6.09 -7.21
N LEU A 156 5.69 6.79 -7.74
CA LEU A 156 4.36 6.92 -7.17
C LEU A 156 3.36 6.42 -8.21
N TRP A 157 2.50 5.48 -7.83
CA TRP A 157 1.40 4.99 -8.66
C TRP A 157 0.07 5.26 -7.99
N ARG A 158 -0.94 5.57 -8.80
CA ARG A 158 -2.35 5.61 -8.39
C ARG A 158 -3.06 4.47 -9.10
N LEU A 159 -3.54 3.51 -8.33
CA LEU A 159 -4.06 2.25 -8.82
C LEU A 159 -5.58 2.18 -8.69
N THR A 160 -6.20 1.51 -9.64
CA THR A 160 -7.62 1.12 -9.64
C THR A 160 -7.72 -0.39 -9.71
N LEU A 161 -8.76 -0.96 -9.10
CA LEU A 161 -9.01 -2.39 -9.18
C LEU A 161 -9.45 -2.77 -10.60
N GLU A 162 -8.83 -3.78 -11.18
CA GLU A 162 -9.11 -4.33 -12.50
C GLU A 162 -9.23 -5.86 -12.43
N GLU A 163 -10.07 -6.46 -13.29
CA GLU A 163 -10.06 -7.90 -13.57
C GLU A 163 -8.99 -8.20 -14.64
N ILE A 164 -8.18 -9.23 -14.43
CA ILE A 164 -7.01 -9.61 -15.25
C ILE A 164 -7.04 -11.05 -15.75
#